data_AF-A0ABD1HNP6-F1
#
_entry.id   AF-A0ABD1HNP6-F1
#
_cell.length_a   1.000
_cell.length_b   1.000
_cell.length_c   1.000
_cell.angle_alpha   90.00
_cell.angle_beta   90.00
_cell.angle_gamma   90.00
#
_symmetry.space_group_name_H-M   'P 1'
#
loop_
_entity.id
_entity.type
_entity.pdbx_description
1 polymer ?
#
loop_
_entity_poly.entity_id
_entity_poly.type
_entity_poly.pdbx_seq_one_letter_code
_entity_poly.pdbx_strand_id
1 'polypeptide(L)'
;MDKNLLETDISSLSDTDQARISSIIDQMQTRDSLGLYSKLSQRCFNDCVTSFYRKTLGKQEEICVRRCTEKFLRLSTRVATRFAELNQDSSPQ
;
A
#
# COMPACT_ATOMS: atom_id res chain seq x y z
N MET A 1 -6.31 2.28 6.48
CA MET A 1 -6.92 0.97 6.77
C MET A 1 -7.46 1.08 8.16
N ASP A 2 -8.68 1.59 8.30
CA ASP A 2 -9.31 1.79 9.61
C ASP A 2 -9.60 0.43 10.23
N LYS A 3 -8.72 0.05 11.17
CA LYS A 3 -8.91 -1.10 12.06
C LYS A 3 -10.30 -1.05 12.73
N ASN A 4 -10.76 0.16 13.05
CA ASN A 4 -12.01 0.44 13.76
C ASN A 4 -13.29 0.08 13.00
N LEU A 5 -13.37 0.28 11.67
CA LEU A 5 -14.62 0.00 10.93
C LEU A 5 -14.82 -1.52 10.73
N LEU A 6 -13.74 -2.25 10.47
CA LEU A 6 -13.78 -3.72 10.39
C LEU A 6 -13.92 -4.36 11.78
N GLU A 7 -13.34 -3.78 12.84
CA GLU A 7 -13.50 -4.28 14.23
C GLU A 7 -14.96 -4.27 14.70
N THR A 8 -15.75 -3.27 14.29
CA THR A 8 -17.14 -3.14 14.75
C THR A 8 -18.05 -4.22 14.17
N ASP A 9 -17.82 -4.65 12.92
CA ASP A 9 -18.56 -5.76 12.31
C ASP A 9 -18.03 -7.14 12.74
N ILE A 10 -16.71 -7.28 12.93
CA ILE A 10 -16.07 -8.54 13.32
C ILE A 10 -16.44 -8.96 14.76
N SER A 11 -16.64 -8.00 15.66
CA SER A 11 -17.04 -8.24 17.05
C SER A 11 -18.51 -8.69 17.20
N SER A 12 -19.31 -8.61 16.14
CA SER A 12 -20.68 -9.14 16.10
C SER A 12 -20.77 -10.62 15.72
N LEU A 13 -19.65 -11.24 15.31
CA LEU A 13 -19.58 -12.60 14.80
C LEU A 13 -19.21 -13.62 15.89
N SER A 14 -19.40 -14.91 15.62
CA SER A 14 -19.01 -15.98 16.54
C SER A 14 -17.48 -16.01 16.72
N ASP A 15 -16.99 -16.39 17.91
CA ASP A 15 -15.55 -16.47 18.23
C ASP A 15 -14.75 -17.31 17.20
N THR A 16 -15.40 -18.33 16.62
CA THR A 16 -14.79 -19.18 15.60
C THR A 16 -14.64 -18.47 14.26
N ASP A 17 -15.59 -17.61 13.90
CA ASP A 17 -15.56 -16.84 12.65
C ASP A 17 -14.60 -15.66 12.74
N GLN A 18 -14.49 -15.02 13.91
CA GLN A 18 -13.52 -13.96 14.16
C GLN A 18 -12.07 -14.45 13.92
N ALA A 19 -11.73 -15.64 14.42
CA ALA A 19 -10.41 -16.23 14.23
C ALA A 19 -10.12 -16.53 12.75
N ARG A 20 -11.12 -17.05 12.01
CA ARG A 20 -10.99 -17.32 10.57
C ARG A 20 -10.79 -16.03 9.78
N ILE A 21 -11.60 -15.00 10.04
CA ILE A 21 -11.52 -13.72 9.36
C ILE A 21 -10.18 -13.02 9.62
N SER A 22 -9.66 -13.06 10.86
CA SER A 22 -8.33 -12.52 11.18
C SER A 22 -7.24 -13.16 10.31
N SER A 23 -7.25 -14.49 10.18
CA SER A 23 -6.26 -15.21 9.37
C SER A 23 -6.32 -14.83 7.88
N ILE A 24 -7.52 -14.58 7.36
CA ILE A 24 -7.74 -14.14 5.98
C ILE A 24 -7.22 -12.71 5.79
N ILE A 25 -7.49 -11.81 6.74
CA ILE A 25 -7.00 -10.43 6.69
C ILE A 25 -5.47 -10.40 6.65
N ASP A 26 -4.79 -11.19 7.49
CA ASP A 26 -3.33 -11.25 7.52
C ASP A 26 -2.73 -11.76 6.20
N GLN A 27 -3.36 -12.77 5.59
CA GLN A 27 -2.98 -13.27 4.27
C GLN A 27 -3.16 -12.20 3.18
N MET A 28 -4.28 -11.47 3.22
CA MET A 28 -4.56 -10.39 2.27
C MET A 28 -3.53 -9.25 2.42
N GLN A 29 -3.21 -8.82 3.63
CA GLN A 29 -2.20 -7.79 3.88
C GLN A 29 -0.82 -8.18 3.34
N THR A 30 -0.42 -9.44 3.52
CA THR A 30 0.85 -9.96 3.00
C THR A 30 0.88 -9.92 1.47
N ARG A 31 -0.20 -10.40 0.82
CA ARG A 31 -0.33 -10.38 -0.64
C ARG A 31 -0.29 -8.96 -1.19
N ASP A 32 -1.00 -8.05 -0.55
CA ASP A 32 -1.09 -6.66 -0.99
C ASP A 32 0.26 -5.94 -0.81
N SER A 33 1.03 -6.28 0.23
CA SER A 33 2.39 -5.78 0.45
C SER A 33 3.35 -6.19 -0.68
N LEU A 34 3.28 -7.45 -1.13
CA LEU A 34 4.07 -7.92 -2.27
C LEU A 34 3.65 -7.22 -3.58
N GLY A 35 2.35 -7.06 -3.79
CA GLY A 35 1.83 -6.32 -4.95
C GLY A 35 2.28 -4.86 -4.97
N LEU A 36 2.31 -4.20 -3.81
CA LEU A 36 2.84 -2.85 -3.65
C LEU A 36 4.33 -2.79 -4.02
N TYR A 37 5.13 -3.74 -3.51
CA TYR A 37 6.56 -3.81 -3.81
C TYR A 37 6.83 -3.95 -5.31
N SER A 38 6.15 -4.86 -6.00
CA SER A 38 6.33 -5.05 -7.45
C SER A 38 5.93 -3.83 -8.27
N LYS A 39 4.81 -3.17 -7.92
CA LYS A 39 4.38 -1.93 -8.58
C LYS A 39 5.38 -0.80 -8.37
N LEU A 40 5.89 -0.67 -7.14
CA LEU A 40 6.84 0.35 -6.79
C LEU A 40 8.18 0.16 -7.51
N SER A 41 8.69 -1.07 -7.55
CA SER A 41 9.95 -1.37 -8.24
C SER A 41 9.86 -1.08 -9.73
N GLN A 42 8.77 -1.51 -10.39
CA GLN A 42 8.55 -1.25 -11.81
C GLN A 42 8.43 0.25 -12.09
N ARG A 43 7.69 0.98 -11.26
CA ARG A 43 7.50 2.43 -11.43
C ARG A 43 8.82 3.19 -11.30
N CYS A 44 9.56 2.96 -10.23
CA CYS A 44 10.81 3.68 -10.01
C CYS A 44 11.91 3.25 -10.98
N PHE A 45 11.89 2.00 -11.46
CA PHE A 45 12.78 1.58 -12.54
C PHE A 45 12.49 2.37 -13.83
N ASN A 46 11.23 2.39 -14.27
CA ASN A 46 10.83 3.10 -15.50
C ASN A 46 11.07 4.61 -15.44
N ASP A 47 10.87 5.24 -14.27
CA ASP A 47 11.01 6.70 -14.13
C ASP A 47 12.46 7.15 -13.92
N CYS A 48 13.32 6.30 -13.31
CA CYS A 48 14.66 6.71 -12.88
C CYS A 48 15.82 6.05 -13.62
N VAL A 49 15.65 4.84 -14.18
CA VAL A 49 16.72 4.13 -14.89
C VAL A 49 16.64 4.47 -16.37
N THR A 50 17.54 5.35 -16.81
CA THR A 50 17.47 5.94 -18.16
C THR A 50 18.65 5.55 -19.04
N SER A 51 19.74 5.04 -18.44
CA SER A 51 20.95 4.64 -19.16
C SER A 51 21.30 3.19 -18.87
N PHE A 52 21.60 2.44 -19.93
CA PHE A 52 21.95 1.02 -19.85
C PHE A 52 23.43 0.76 -20.18
N TYR A 53 24.28 1.78 -20.04
CA TYR A 53 25.72 1.64 -20.33
C TYR A 53 26.48 0.78 -19.30
N ARG A 54 25.93 0.60 -18.08
CA ARG A 54 26.55 -0.21 -17.01
C ARG A 54 25.48 -1.10 -16.35
N LYS A 55 25.93 -2.20 -15.73
CA LYS A 55 25.07 -3.10 -14.95
C LYS A 55 24.67 -2.55 -13.57
N THR A 56 25.36 -1.51 -13.10
CA THR A 56 25.14 -0.86 -11.81
C THR A 56 24.44 0.48 -12.02
N LEU A 57 23.58 0.85 -11.08
CA LEU A 57 22.94 2.18 -11.07
C LEU A 57 24.01 3.28 -10.98
N GLY A 58 23.81 4.36 -11.74
CA GLY A 58 24.58 5.58 -11.55
C GLY A 58 24.13 6.32 -10.29
N LYS A 59 25.01 7.17 -9.72
CA LYS A 59 24.69 7.98 -8.51
C LYS A 59 23.38 8.77 -8.63
N GLN A 60 23.09 9.32 -9.82
CA GLN A 60 21.84 10.08 -10.04
C GLN A 60 20.61 9.17 -10.07
N GLU A 61 20.73 7.98 -10.66
CA GLU A 61 19.65 6.98 -10.69
C GLU A 61 19.38 6.45 -9.29
N GLU A 62 20.41 6.18 -8.48
CA GLU A 62 20.25 5.80 -7.06
C GLU A 62 19.51 6.87 -6.25
N ILE A 63 19.90 8.14 -6.40
CA ILE A 63 19.22 9.27 -5.74
C ILE A 63 17.76 9.37 -6.20
N CYS A 64 17.51 9.19 -7.51
CA CYS A 64 16.17 9.21 -8.07
C CYS A 64 15.30 8.08 -7.50
N VAL A 65 15.79 6.83 -7.52
CA VAL A 65 15.05 5.66 -7.00
C VAL A 65 14.70 5.86 -5.53
N ARG A 66 15.64 6.36 -4.71
CA ARG A 66 15.37 6.67 -3.29
C ARG A 66 14.24 7.69 -3.14
N ARG A 67 14.29 8.78 -3.90
CA ARG A 67 13.26 9.85 -3.87
C ARG A 67 11.92 9.35 -4.42
N CYS A 68 11.94 8.52 -5.46
CA CYS A 68 10.74 7.91 -6.04
C CYS A 68 10.01 7.04 -5.02
N THR A 69 10.75 6.14 -4.35
CA THR A 69 10.24 5.30 -3.26
C THR A 69 9.61 6.12 -2.14
N GLU A 70 10.33 7.11 -1.61
CA GLU A 70 9.84 7.97 -0.53
C GLU A 70 8.58 8.74 -0.95
N LYS A 71 8.58 9.33 -2.15
CA LYS A 71 7.46 10.08 -2.69
C LYS A 71 6.23 9.20 -2.90
N PHE A 72 6.40 7.99 -3.44
CA PHE A 72 5.30 7.08 -3.71
C PHE A 72 4.65 6.57 -2.43
N LEU A 73 5.43 6.24 -1.41
CA LEU A 73 4.89 5.81 -0.12
C LEU A 73 4.12 6.94 0.57
N ARG A 74 4.69 8.16 0.62
CA ARG A 74 3.98 9.33 1.16
C ARG A 74 2.69 9.63 0.41
N LEU A 75 2.71 9.53 -0.91
CA LEU A 75 1.53 9.70 -1.75
C LEU A 75 0.49 8.62 -1.44
N SER A 76 0.88 7.36 -1.40
CA SER A 76 -0.02 6.24 -1.11
C SER A 76 -0.72 6.40 0.23
N THR A 77 0.01 6.78 1.29
CA THR A 77 -0.57 7.07 2.60
C THR A 77 -1.54 8.24 2.54
N ARG A 78 -1.15 9.35 1.91
CA ARG A 78 -1.99 10.55 1.82
C ARG A 78 -3.28 10.29 1.02
N VAL A 79 -3.19 9.56 -0.08
CA VAL A 79 -4.35 9.17 -0.88
C VAL A 79 -5.27 8.26 -0.06
N ALA A 80 -4.71 7.29 0.66
CA ALA A 80 -5.51 6.42 1.54
C ALA A 80 -6.25 7.21 2.62
N THR A 81 -5.61 8.21 3.25
CA THR A 81 -6.27 9.10 4.22
C THR A 81 -7.43 9.87 3.59
N ARG A 82 -7.21 10.54 2.45
CA ARG A 82 -8.26 11.32 1.78
C ARG A 82 -9.39 10.44 1.25
N PHE A 83 -9.08 9.24 0.78
CA PHE A 83 -10.09 8.28 0.34
C PHE A 83 -10.98 7.83 1.51
N ALA A 84 -10.40 7.59 2.68
CA ALA A 84 -11.16 7.26 3.88
C ALA A 84 -12.10 8.39 4.32
N GLU A 85 -11.61 9.64 4.33
CA GLU A 85 -12.42 10.83 4.61
C GLU A 85 -13.63 10.94 3.66
N LEU A 86 -13.40 10.83 2.35
CA LEU A 86 -14.47 10.93 1.35
C LEU A 86 -15.50 9.82 1.45
N ASN A 87 -15.09 8.59 1.79
CA ASN A 87 -16.03 7.49 1.95
C ASN A 87 -16.95 7.66 3.16
N GLN A 88 -16.47 8.29 4.23
CA GLN A 88 -17.28 8.61 5.41
C GLN A 88 -18.36 9.66 5.07
N ASP A 89 -17.97 10.70 4.34
CA ASP A 89 -18.88 11.77 3.89
C ASP A 89 -19.90 11.30 2.83
N SER A 90 -19.62 10.21 2.12
CA SER A 90 -20.49 9.65 1.07
C SER A 90 -21.59 8.70 1.57
N SER A 91 -21.71 8.51 2.89
CA SER A 91 -22.82 7.73 3.46
C SER A 91 -24.15 8.49 3.24
N PRO A 92 -25.17 7.87 2.61
CA PRO A 92 -26.47 8.53 2.48
C PRO A 92 -27.08 8.71 3.88
N GLN A 93 -27.45 9.95 4.20
CA GLN A 93 -28.41 10.22 5.27
C GLN A 93 -29.76 9.57 4.97
#